data_AF-A0AAV0CG91-F1
#
_entry.id   AF-A0AAV0CG91-F1
#
_cell.length_a   1.000
_cell.length_b   1.000
_cell.length_c   1.000
_cell.angle_alpha   90.00
_cell.angle_beta   90.00
_cell.angle_gamma   90.00
#
_symmetry.space_group_name_H-M   'P 1'
#
loop_
_entity.id
_entity.type
_entity.pdbx_description
1 polymer ?
#
loop_
_entity_poly.entity_id
_entity_poly.type
_entity_poly.pdbx_seq_one_letter_code
_entity_poly.pdbx_strand_id
1 'polypeptide(L)'
;MLYAGSPSRDQHKLLHEIERSSPPQGNSESQVSKDVLKSLFNVPTLKTVEHVPGTVKWRDVVTKMTSLGLNSEPSPASGVTHVHNYASKGEDYQIFREASMRHWESMKSYYQKAASAFSNGERQYAAYLADQGRTQNKKALEAEEKASQNIFEARNKSIENVITIDLHGQHVKQAMRLLKLHLLFGAYGRSVRSFRVITGCGGQGLGKSKLKLAVLNLLDNEGIEWSEENRGTLLIKLRGQTNLSFLDTPDSDDE
;
A
#
# COMPACT_ATOMS: atom_id res chain seq x y z
N MET A 1 9.74 -10.85 -85.07
CA MET A 1 10.81 -11.51 -85.84
C MET A 1 12.13 -10.86 -85.44
N LEU A 2 13.03 -11.64 -84.82
CA LEU A 2 14.48 -11.41 -84.56
C LEU A 2 14.86 -10.26 -83.58
N TYR A 3 15.34 -10.53 -82.34
CA TYR A 3 16.73 -10.88 -81.88
C TYR A 3 17.80 -9.88 -82.37
N ALA A 4 18.77 -9.36 -81.61
CA ALA A 4 19.19 -9.48 -80.21
C ALA A 4 20.34 -8.47 -79.95
N GLY A 5 20.75 -8.28 -78.68
CA GLY A 5 22.12 -7.85 -78.36
C GLY A 5 22.28 -6.99 -77.10
N SER A 6 22.35 -7.63 -75.93
CA SER A 6 23.08 -7.09 -74.77
C SER A 6 24.54 -7.52 -74.85
N PRO A 7 25.48 -6.79 -74.20
CA PRO A 7 26.06 -7.31 -72.96
C PRO A 7 26.23 -6.20 -71.88
N SER A 8 25.83 -6.47 -70.64
CA SER A 8 26.69 -6.89 -69.51
C SER A 8 27.55 -5.74 -68.95
N ARG A 9 27.15 -5.05 -67.88
CA ARG A 9 27.22 -5.40 -66.44
C ARG A 9 28.48 -4.81 -65.80
N ASP A 10 28.31 -3.71 -65.08
CA ASP A 10 29.21 -3.34 -63.98
C ASP A 10 28.41 -2.67 -62.85
N GLN A 11 27.95 -3.52 -61.94
CA GLN A 11 27.39 -3.16 -60.64
C GLN A 11 28.55 -2.81 -59.69
N HIS A 12 29.17 -1.64 -59.84
CA HIS A 12 30.13 -1.14 -58.85
C HIS A 12 30.24 0.39 -58.91
N LYS A 13 29.15 1.11 -58.64
CA LYS A 13 29.20 2.56 -58.41
C LYS A 13 27.98 3.15 -57.69
N LEU A 14 27.45 2.42 -56.70
CA LEU A 14 26.38 2.92 -55.83
C LEU A 14 26.61 2.59 -54.35
N LEU A 15 27.85 2.72 -53.86
CA LEU A 15 28.22 2.48 -52.46
C LEU A 15 29.32 3.44 -51.96
N HIS A 16 29.33 4.70 -52.38
CA HIS A 16 30.20 5.72 -51.77
C HIS A 16 29.62 7.12 -51.91
N GLU A 17 28.51 7.41 -51.22
CA GLU A 17 28.15 8.80 -50.85
C GLU A 17 27.06 8.88 -49.76
N ILE A 18 27.14 8.02 -48.73
CA ILE A 18 26.44 8.25 -47.45
C ILE A 18 27.46 8.09 -46.33
N GLU A 19 28.47 8.95 -46.35
CA GLU A 19 29.37 9.15 -45.22
C GLU A 19 29.72 10.64 -45.18
N ARG A 20 28.87 11.41 -44.49
CA ARG A 20 29.20 12.64 -43.72
C ARG A 20 27.91 13.38 -43.33
N SER A 21 27.29 12.91 -42.25
CA SER A 21 26.64 13.80 -41.28
C SER A 21 26.38 13.01 -40.00
N SER A 22 27.22 13.25 -39.00
CA SER A 22 27.10 12.69 -37.65
C SER A 22 25.73 13.00 -37.03
N PRO A 23 25.12 12.09 -36.25
CA PRO A 23 23.93 12.40 -35.48
C PRO A 23 24.28 13.36 -34.33
N PRO A 24 23.38 14.26 -33.89
CA PRO A 24 23.60 15.02 -32.66
C PRO A 24 23.62 14.03 -31.49
N GLN A 25 24.75 13.96 -30.79
CA GLN A 25 24.91 13.19 -29.56
C GLN A 25 23.99 13.75 -28.46
N GLY A 26 22.80 13.19 -28.34
CA GLY A 26 21.90 13.35 -27.20
C GLY A 26 22.13 12.25 -26.17
N ASN A 27 23.25 12.30 -25.44
CA ASN A 27 23.58 11.30 -24.40
C ASN A 27 22.77 11.48 -23.09
N SER A 28 21.90 12.51 -22.99
CA SER A 28 21.22 12.86 -21.74
C SER A 28 19.91 12.11 -21.51
N GLU A 29 19.08 11.88 -22.54
CA GLU A 29 17.77 11.21 -22.36
C GLU A 29 17.89 9.75 -21.94
N SER A 30 18.83 9.00 -22.54
CA SER A 30 19.01 7.58 -22.20
C SER A 30 19.51 7.39 -20.76
N GLN A 31 20.25 8.37 -20.24
CA GLN A 31 20.82 8.33 -18.91
C GLN A 31 19.75 8.65 -17.87
N VAL A 32 18.94 9.69 -18.11
CA VAL A 32 17.82 10.06 -17.23
C VAL A 32 16.80 8.91 -17.14
N SER A 33 16.44 8.25 -18.25
CA SER A 33 15.54 7.09 -18.20
C SER A 33 16.13 5.89 -17.44
N LYS A 34 17.43 5.63 -17.59
CA LYS A 34 18.12 4.56 -16.84
C LYS A 34 18.23 4.87 -15.35
N ASP A 35 18.45 6.12 -14.99
CA ASP A 35 18.57 6.55 -13.60
C ASP A 35 17.20 6.55 -12.90
N VAL A 36 16.13 6.93 -13.61
CA VAL A 36 14.75 6.80 -13.13
C VAL A 36 14.38 5.33 -12.92
N LEU A 37 14.68 4.45 -13.90
CA LEU A 37 14.43 3.01 -13.75
C LEU A 37 15.24 2.40 -12.61
N LYS A 38 16.53 2.73 -12.47
CA LYS A 38 17.34 2.30 -11.33
C LYS A 38 16.79 2.79 -10.00
N SER A 39 16.30 4.03 -9.93
CA SER A 39 15.68 4.55 -8.70
C SER A 39 14.35 3.86 -8.37
N LEU A 40 13.59 3.40 -9.37
CA LEU A 40 12.33 2.68 -9.17
C LEU A 40 12.53 1.23 -8.71
N PHE A 41 13.62 0.58 -9.13
CA PHE A 41 13.94 -0.82 -8.79
C PHE A 41 14.98 -0.98 -7.67
N ASN A 42 15.62 0.09 -7.21
CA ASN A 42 16.43 0.10 -5.99
C ASN A 42 15.51 0.07 -4.76
N VAL A 43 14.92 -1.09 -4.49
CA VAL A 43 14.40 -1.40 -3.16
C VAL A 43 15.58 -1.29 -2.21
N PRO A 44 15.52 -0.48 -1.13
CA PRO A 44 16.57 -0.44 -0.13
C PRO A 44 16.81 -1.87 0.34
N THR A 45 17.99 -2.43 0.06
CA THR A 45 18.41 -3.69 0.66
C THR A 45 18.26 -3.49 2.16
N LEU A 46 17.30 -4.19 2.76
CA LEU A 46 17.12 -4.21 4.21
C LEU A 46 18.49 -4.54 4.77
N LYS A 47 19.16 -3.53 5.35
CA LYS A 47 20.36 -3.77 6.14
C LYS A 47 19.90 -4.77 7.18
N THR A 48 20.45 -5.98 7.13
CA THR A 48 20.30 -6.97 8.18
C THR A 48 20.86 -6.32 9.43
N VAL A 49 19.99 -5.66 10.18
CA VAL A 49 20.32 -5.19 11.52
C VAL A 49 20.52 -6.48 12.29
N GLU A 50 21.76 -6.78 12.65
CA GLU A 50 22.06 -7.81 13.63
C GLU A 50 21.14 -7.58 14.83
N HIS A 51 20.19 -8.49 15.01
CA HIS A 51 19.18 -8.39 16.05
C HIS A 51 19.87 -8.68 17.38
N VAL A 52 20.28 -7.62 18.07
CA VAL A 52 20.51 -7.71 19.52
C VAL A 52 19.15 -8.06 20.14
N PRO A 53 19.03 -9.15 20.91
CA PRO A 53 17.77 -9.53 21.54
C PRO A 53 17.51 -8.57 22.70
N GLY A 54 16.91 -7.42 22.41
CA GLY A 54 16.56 -6.43 23.41
C GLY A 54 15.43 -5.56 22.89
N THR A 55 14.28 -5.67 23.55
CA THR A 55 13.12 -4.76 23.49
C THR A 55 12.58 -4.39 22.10
N VAL A 56 11.39 -4.90 21.75
CA VAL A 56 10.67 -4.44 20.56
C VAL A 56 10.13 -3.03 20.77
N LYS A 57 10.52 -2.10 19.90
CA LYS A 57 9.88 -0.79 19.77
C LYS A 57 8.70 -0.89 18.81
N TRP A 58 7.50 -0.99 19.35
CA TRP A 58 6.29 -1.23 18.56
C TRP A 58 5.96 -0.10 17.56
N ARG A 59 6.31 1.15 17.87
CA ARG A 59 6.21 2.28 16.93
C ARG A 59 7.04 2.05 15.66
N ASP A 60 8.26 1.51 15.78
CA ASP A 60 9.11 1.23 14.63
C ASP A 60 8.51 0.12 13.75
N VAL A 61 7.85 -0.87 14.37
CA VAL A 61 7.12 -1.92 13.65
C VAL A 61 5.98 -1.31 12.84
N VAL A 62 5.18 -0.44 13.47
CA VAL A 62 4.10 0.29 12.78
C VAL A 62 4.65 1.10 11.61
N THR A 63 5.70 1.90 11.81
CA THR A 63 6.32 2.69 10.74
C THR A 63 6.76 1.83 9.54
N LYS A 64 7.32 0.64 9.80
CA LYS A 64 7.65 -0.31 8.74
C LYS A 64 6.40 -0.85 8.04
N MET A 65 5.37 -1.26 8.78
CA MET A 65 4.11 -1.72 8.19
C MET A 65 3.45 -0.64 7.32
N THR A 66 3.47 0.60 7.80
CA THR A 66 3.05 1.79 7.05
C THR A 66 3.79 1.95 5.73
N SER A 67 5.12 1.84 5.76
CA SER A 67 5.95 1.99 4.55
C SER A 67 5.67 0.93 3.49
N LEU A 68 5.13 -0.23 3.88
CA LEU A 68 4.74 -1.32 2.97
C LEU A 68 3.33 -1.11 2.37
N GLY A 69 2.69 0.03 2.62
CA GLY A 69 1.36 0.32 2.09
C GLY A 69 0.22 -0.40 2.83
N LEU A 70 0.49 -0.92 4.04
CA LEU A 70 -0.57 -1.43 4.92
C LEU A 70 -1.34 -0.29 5.61
N ASN A 71 -0.93 0.96 5.42
CA ASN A 71 -1.62 2.09 6.01
C ASN A 71 -2.89 2.45 5.28
N SER A 72 -3.95 2.40 6.06
CA SER A 72 -5.25 2.97 5.77
C SER A 72 -5.58 3.86 6.95
N GLU A 73 -5.12 5.11 6.94
CA GLU A 73 -5.60 6.09 7.93
C GLU A 73 -7.13 6.03 7.92
N PRO A 74 -7.81 5.76 9.05
CA PRO A 74 -9.22 6.05 9.16
C PRO A 74 -9.32 7.56 8.95
N SER A 75 -9.92 8.00 7.84
CA SER A 75 -10.11 9.44 7.62
C SER A 75 -10.80 10.04 8.86
N PRO A 76 -10.22 11.08 9.49
CA PRO A 76 -10.90 11.77 10.57
C PRO A 76 -12.16 12.39 9.97
N ALA A 77 -13.31 12.11 10.59
CA ALA A 77 -14.57 12.75 10.26
C ALA A 77 -14.43 14.28 10.45
N SER A 78 -13.99 14.99 9.42
CA SER A 78 -13.97 16.44 9.36
C SER A 78 -15.13 16.89 8.50
N GLY A 79 -16.00 17.70 9.10
CA GLY A 79 -17.34 18.03 8.66
C GLY A 79 -17.46 18.37 7.18
N VAL A 80 -18.25 17.56 6.47
CA VAL A 80 -19.02 18.01 5.32
C VAL A 80 -20.48 17.99 5.76
N THR A 81 -21.12 19.13 5.56
CA THR A 81 -22.51 19.43 5.90
C THR A 81 -23.45 18.30 5.50
N HIS A 82 -24.27 17.91 6.47
CA HIS A 82 -25.28 16.86 6.39
C HIS A 82 -26.31 17.19 5.30
N VAL A 83 -26.18 16.56 4.13
CA VAL A 83 -27.32 16.37 3.22
C VAL A 83 -27.61 14.87 3.22
N HIS A 84 -28.79 14.54 3.72
CA HIS A 84 -29.32 13.19 3.81
C HIS A 84 -29.16 12.42 2.50
N ASN A 85 -28.71 11.17 2.57
CA ASN A 85 -29.61 10.04 2.33
C ASN A 85 -28.92 8.73 2.69
N TYR A 86 -29.69 7.81 3.27
CA TYR A 86 -29.34 6.41 3.44
C TYR A 86 -29.27 5.76 2.05
N ALA A 87 -28.16 6.02 1.35
CA ALA A 87 -27.88 5.63 -0.01
C ALA A 87 -27.13 4.29 -0.01
N SER A 88 -27.48 3.44 -0.96
CA SER A 88 -27.12 2.02 -1.00
C SER A 88 -25.60 1.79 -0.95
N LYS A 89 -25.15 0.84 -0.11
CA LYS A 89 -23.73 0.45 0.01
C LYS A 89 -23.20 0.02 -1.37
N GLY A 90 -22.42 0.91 -1.99
CA GLY A 90 -21.94 0.79 -3.37
C GLY A 90 -22.06 2.08 -4.19
N GLU A 91 -22.95 3.00 -3.78
CA GLU A 91 -23.12 4.31 -4.42
C GLU A 91 -21.91 5.22 -4.17
N ASP A 92 -21.29 5.16 -2.98
CA ASP A 92 -20.06 5.92 -2.68
C ASP A 92 -18.89 5.55 -3.60
N TYR A 93 -18.75 4.26 -3.98
CA TYR A 93 -17.75 3.83 -4.96
C TYR A 93 -17.95 4.53 -6.31
N GLN A 94 -19.19 4.54 -6.80
CA GLN A 94 -19.51 5.13 -8.10
C GLN A 94 -19.23 6.64 -8.08
N ILE A 95 -19.60 7.32 -7.00
CA ILE A 95 -19.32 8.76 -6.80
C ILE A 95 -17.81 9.04 -6.87
N PHE A 96 -16.99 8.30 -6.12
CA PHE A 96 -15.55 8.50 -6.14
C PHE A 96 -14.92 8.10 -7.47
N ARG A 97 -15.43 7.04 -8.13
CA ARG A 97 -14.93 6.62 -9.43
C ARG A 97 -15.23 7.64 -10.52
N GLU A 98 -16.43 8.20 -10.54
CA GLU A 98 -16.80 9.29 -11.44
C GLU A 98 -16.00 10.57 -11.17
N ALA A 99 -15.80 10.94 -9.90
CA ALA A 99 -14.97 12.08 -9.54
C ALA A 99 -13.53 11.89 -10.04
N SER A 100 -12.96 10.69 -9.87
CA SER A 100 -11.63 10.35 -10.41
C SER A 100 -11.59 10.50 -11.92
N MET A 101 -12.57 9.95 -12.66
CA MET A 101 -12.65 10.09 -14.12
C MET A 101 -12.69 11.55 -14.58
N ARG A 102 -13.52 12.40 -13.95
CA ARG A 102 -13.61 13.83 -14.26
C ARG A 102 -12.27 14.57 -14.05
N HIS A 103 -11.55 14.22 -12.99
CA HIS A 103 -10.22 14.78 -12.71
C HIS A 103 -9.16 14.26 -13.71
N TRP A 104 -9.22 12.99 -14.11
CA TRP A 104 -8.37 12.42 -15.17
C TRP A 104 -8.58 13.11 -16.52
N GLU A 105 -9.83 13.35 -16.92
CA GLU A 105 -10.16 14.08 -18.14
C GLU A 105 -9.66 15.52 -18.10
N SER A 106 -9.88 16.22 -16.97
CA SER A 106 -9.40 17.58 -16.76
C SER A 106 -7.87 17.66 -16.82
N MET A 107 -7.17 16.72 -16.18
CA MET A 107 -5.71 16.60 -16.22
C MET A 107 -5.22 16.44 -17.66
N LYS A 108 -5.81 15.52 -18.42
CA LYS A 108 -5.46 15.28 -19.82
C LYS A 108 -5.63 16.55 -20.65
N SER A 109 -6.74 17.27 -20.46
CA SER A 109 -6.98 18.55 -21.13
C SER A 109 -5.91 19.60 -20.79
N TYR A 110 -5.55 19.76 -19.52
CA TYR A 110 -4.53 20.71 -19.10
C TYR A 110 -3.15 20.40 -19.71
N TYR A 111 -2.74 19.13 -19.74
CA TYR A 111 -1.47 18.77 -20.35
C TYR A 111 -1.45 18.93 -21.87
N GLN A 112 -2.57 18.65 -22.56
CA GLN A 112 -2.68 18.94 -23.99
C GLN A 112 -2.54 20.44 -24.28
N LYS A 113 -3.19 21.28 -23.46
CA LYS A 113 -3.06 22.75 -23.56
C LYS A 113 -1.63 23.20 -23.24
N ALA A 114 -1.01 22.64 -22.21
CA ALA A 114 0.38 22.96 -21.83
C ALA A 114 1.37 22.63 -22.96
N ALA A 115 1.22 21.46 -23.60
CA ALA A 115 2.05 21.07 -24.74
C ALA A 115 1.87 22.00 -25.95
N SER A 116 0.64 22.43 -26.21
CA SER A 116 0.33 23.38 -27.29
C SER A 116 0.95 24.75 -27.00
N ALA A 117 0.76 25.30 -25.79
CA ALA A 117 1.35 26.57 -25.36
C ALA A 117 2.89 26.54 -25.42
N PHE A 118 3.50 25.42 -25.02
CA PHE A 118 4.95 25.25 -25.11
C PHE A 118 5.44 25.28 -26.56
N SER A 119 4.74 24.59 -27.46
CA SER A 119 5.05 24.55 -28.89
C SER A 119 4.91 25.94 -29.55
N ASN A 120 4.00 26.77 -29.05
CA ASN A 120 3.81 28.16 -29.48
C ASN A 120 4.83 29.14 -28.86
N GLY A 121 5.76 28.66 -28.01
CA GLY A 121 6.77 29.50 -27.34
C GLY A 121 6.28 30.19 -26.07
N GLU A 122 5.04 29.96 -25.63
CA GLU A 122 4.42 30.55 -24.44
C GLU A 122 4.84 29.81 -23.15
N ARG A 123 6.14 29.82 -22.84
CA ARG A 123 6.73 28.97 -21.79
C ARG A 123 6.12 29.14 -20.40
N GLN A 124 5.86 30.39 -19.98
CA GLN A 124 5.27 30.66 -18.65
C GLN A 124 3.83 30.14 -18.56
N TYR A 125 3.05 30.32 -19.62
CA TYR A 125 1.66 29.85 -19.66
C TYR A 125 1.59 28.32 -19.74
N ALA A 126 2.49 27.68 -20.49
CA ALA A 126 2.65 26.24 -20.51
C ALA A 126 2.97 25.68 -19.10
N ALA A 127 3.87 26.33 -18.36
CA ALA A 127 4.21 25.94 -17.00
C ALA A 127 3.01 26.05 -16.04
N TYR A 128 2.23 27.13 -16.14
CA TYR A 128 0.99 27.29 -15.38
C TYR A 128 -0.03 26.18 -15.67
N LEU A 129 -0.28 25.87 -16.95
CA LEU A 129 -1.19 24.81 -17.36
C LEU A 129 -0.72 23.42 -16.89
N ALA A 130 0.59 23.17 -16.94
CA ALA A 130 1.17 21.94 -16.40
C ALA A 130 0.95 21.82 -14.89
N ASP A 131 1.01 22.92 -14.15
CA ASP A 131 0.72 22.92 -12.72
C ASP A 131 -0.75 22.63 -12.40
N GLN A 132 -1.67 23.18 -13.19
CA GLN A 132 -3.09 22.82 -13.13
C GLN A 132 -3.31 21.33 -13.42
N GLY A 133 -2.60 20.78 -14.41
CA GLY A 133 -2.60 19.35 -14.72
C GLY A 133 -2.14 18.49 -13.54
N ARG A 134 -1.04 18.87 -12.87
CA ARG A 134 -0.55 18.18 -11.66
C ARG A 134 -1.58 18.21 -10.52
N THR A 135 -2.24 19.36 -10.33
CA THR A 135 -3.29 19.50 -9.32
C THR A 135 -4.46 18.57 -9.59
N GLN A 136 -4.92 18.47 -10.85
CA GLN A 136 -5.99 17.54 -11.22
C GLN A 136 -5.54 16.08 -11.08
N ASN A 137 -4.29 15.75 -11.43
CA ASN A 137 -3.73 14.42 -11.22
C ASN A 137 -3.78 13.99 -9.76
N LYS A 138 -3.37 14.87 -8.83
CA LYS A 138 -3.44 14.58 -7.39
C LYS A 138 -4.87 14.27 -6.95
N LYS A 139 -5.85 15.08 -7.37
CA LYS A 139 -7.27 14.84 -7.06
C LYS A 139 -7.81 13.54 -7.66
N ALA A 140 -7.37 13.19 -8.87
CA ALA A 140 -7.76 11.95 -9.53
C ALA A 140 -7.29 10.71 -8.75
N LEU A 141 -6.04 10.72 -8.30
CA LEU A 141 -5.44 9.65 -7.49
C LEU A 141 -6.10 9.54 -6.11
N GLU A 142 -6.36 10.66 -5.44
CA GLU A 142 -7.07 10.66 -4.15
C GLU A 142 -8.48 10.09 -4.26
N ALA A 143 -9.22 10.44 -5.32
CA ALA A 143 -10.54 9.89 -5.58
C ALA A 143 -10.49 8.41 -5.95
N GLU A 144 -9.47 7.98 -6.70
CA GLU A 144 -9.25 6.59 -7.06
C GLU A 144 -8.93 5.71 -5.85
N GLU A 145 -8.07 6.18 -4.94
CA GLU A 145 -7.76 5.50 -3.68
C GLU A 145 -9.03 5.32 -2.83
N LYS A 146 -9.85 6.36 -2.71
CA LYS A 146 -11.15 6.30 -2.00
C LYS A 146 -12.11 5.31 -2.64
N ALA A 147 -12.20 5.29 -3.98
CA ALA A 147 -13.01 4.33 -4.69
C ALA A 147 -12.53 2.89 -4.43
N SER A 148 -11.21 2.65 -4.53
CA SER A 148 -10.57 1.37 -4.24
C SER A 148 -10.89 0.87 -2.82
N GLN A 149 -10.75 1.74 -1.82
CA GLN A 149 -11.08 1.41 -0.44
C GLN A 149 -12.56 1.06 -0.26
N ASN A 150 -13.46 1.88 -0.83
CA ASN A 150 -14.91 1.67 -0.70
C ASN A 150 -15.35 0.33 -1.28
N ILE A 151 -14.89 -0.01 -2.49
CA ILE A 151 -15.26 -1.28 -3.11
C ILE A 151 -14.67 -2.47 -2.36
N PHE A 152 -13.43 -2.34 -1.87
CA PHE A 152 -12.80 -3.38 -1.04
C PHE A 152 -13.61 -3.64 0.22
N GLU A 153 -13.95 -2.60 0.98
CA GLU A 153 -14.73 -2.73 2.22
C GLU A 153 -16.13 -3.27 1.96
N ALA A 154 -16.81 -2.80 0.91
CA ALA A 154 -18.13 -3.27 0.53
C ALA A 154 -18.14 -4.77 0.17
N ARG A 155 -17.16 -5.23 -0.61
CA ARG A 155 -17.06 -6.63 -1.05
C ARG A 155 -16.63 -7.57 0.07
N ASN A 156 -15.78 -7.10 0.99
CA ASN A 156 -15.25 -7.93 2.07
C ASN A 156 -16.07 -7.84 3.37
N LYS A 157 -17.15 -7.04 3.41
CA LYS A 157 -17.93 -6.82 4.64
C LYS A 157 -18.51 -8.10 5.26
N SER A 158 -18.95 -9.04 4.43
CA SER A 158 -19.52 -10.32 4.88
C SER A 158 -18.49 -11.45 4.98
N ILE A 159 -17.23 -11.19 4.65
CA ILE A 159 -16.17 -12.19 4.71
C ILE A 159 -15.49 -12.06 6.08
N GLU A 160 -15.66 -13.07 6.92
CA GLU A 160 -14.98 -13.16 8.22
C GLU A 160 -13.71 -14.00 8.08
N ASN A 161 -12.59 -13.34 7.80
CA ASN A 161 -11.29 -14.00 7.79
C ASN A 161 -10.79 -14.20 9.22
N VAL A 162 -10.71 -15.46 9.65
CA VAL A 162 -10.19 -15.84 10.97
C VAL A 162 -8.80 -16.46 10.80
N ILE A 163 -7.79 -15.83 11.38
CA ILE A 163 -6.44 -16.40 11.47
C ILE A 163 -6.30 -17.17 12.78
N THR A 164 -5.88 -18.43 12.71
CA THR A 164 -5.60 -19.23 13.91
C THR A 164 -4.15 -19.06 14.33
N ILE A 165 -3.92 -18.75 15.61
CA ILE A 165 -2.60 -18.57 16.22
C ILE A 165 -2.52 -19.51 17.40
N ASP A 166 -1.57 -20.44 17.35
CA ASP A 166 -1.33 -21.36 18.44
C ASP A 166 -0.15 -20.91 19.32
N LEU A 167 -0.47 -20.52 20.55
CA LEU A 167 0.49 -20.05 21.54
C LEU A 167 0.65 -21.04 22.71
N HIS A 168 0.01 -22.22 22.65
CA HIS A 168 0.06 -23.16 23.77
C HIS A 168 1.50 -23.61 24.05
N GLY A 169 1.81 -23.84 25.33
CA GLY A 169 3.12 -24.33 25.76
C GLY A 169 4.25 -23.29 25.71
N GLN A 170 4.05 -22.11 25.14
CA GLN A 170 5.06 -21.06 25.09
C GLN A 170 5.20 -20.32 26.43
N HIS A 171 6.39 -19.76 26.68
CA HIS A 171 6.58 -18.81 27.78
C HIS A 171 5.72 -17.57 27.56
N VAL A 172 5.08 -17.08 28.62
CA VAL A 172 4.09 -15.97 28.55
C VAL A 172 4.64 -14.77 27.80
N LYS A 173 5.85 -14.32 28.13
CA LYS A 173 6.50 -13.16 27.47
C LYS A 173 6.64 -13.34 25.94
N GLN A 174 7.11 -14.50 25.50
CA GLN A 174 7.30 -14.81 24.07
C GLN A 174 5.97 -14.86 23.32
N ALA A 175 4.98 -15.54 23.92
CA ALA A 175 3.64 -15.64 23.36
C ALA A 175 2.95 -14.28 23.24
N MET A 176 3.09 -13.42 24.26
CA MET A 176 2.50 -12.07 24.24
C MET A 176 3.14 -11.19 23.16
N ARG A 177 4.46 -11.28 22.94
CA ARG A 177 5.14 -10.57 21.85
C ARG A 177 4.60 -11.02 20.48
N LEU A 178 4.40 -12.32 20.27
CA LEU A 178 3.81 -12.83 19.03
C LEU A 178 2.36 -12.37 18.86
N LEU A 179 1.56 -12.43 19.93
CA LEU A 179 0.18 -11.95 19.89
C LEU A 179 0.10 -10.47 19.52
N LYS A 180 0.88 -9.59 20.16
CA LYS A 180 0.93 -8.15 19.85
C LYS A 180 1.27 -7.90 18.38
N LEU A 181 2.24 -8.65 17.82
CA LEU A 181 2.58 -8.55 16.40
C LEU A 181 1.41 -8.92 15.49
N HIS A 182 0.69 -10.01 15.81
CA HIS A 182 -0.50 -10.40 15.05
C HIS A 182 -1.66 -9.41 15.19
N LEU A 183 -1.86 -8.83 16.38
CA LEU A 183 -2.85 -7.78 16.59
C LEU A 183 -2.52 -6.54 15.74
N LEU A 184 -1.25 -6.14 15.66
CA LEU A 184 -0.83 -5.08 14.73
C LEU A 184 -1.09 -5.46 13.27
N PHE A 185 -0.77 -6.69 12.88
CA PHE A 185 -1.07 -7.16 11.52
C PHE A 185 -2.56 -7.08 11.20
N GLY A 186 -3.44 -7.44 12.13
CA GLY A 186 -4.89 -7.28 11.93
C GLY A 186 -5.37 -5.82 12.01
N ALA A 187 -4.76 -5.00 12.85
CA ALA A 187 -5.12 -3.59 13.01
C ALA A 187 -4.83 -2.78 11.73
N TYR A 188 -3.69 -3.04 11.08
CA TYR A 188 -3.28 -2.38 9.85
C TYR A 188 -3.70 -3.16 8.59
N GLY A 189 -3.98 -4.46 8.70
CA GLY A 189 -4.45 -5.30 7.60
C GLY A 189 -5.97 -5.23 7.42
N ARG A 190 -6.47 -4.55 6.37
CA ARG A 190 -7.93 -4.40 6.11
C ARG A 190 -8.71 -5.73 5.98
N SER A 191 -8.05 -6.82 5.60
CA SER A 191 -8.69 -8.12 5.33
C SER A 191 -8.91 -8.99 6.56
N VAL A 192 -8.13 -8.81 7.63
CA VAL A 192 -8.13 -9.71 8.79
C VAL A 192 -8.78 -9.01 9.96
N ARG A 193 -9.95 -9.51 10.37
CA ARG A 193 -10.74 -8.90 11.43
C ARG A 193 -10.88 -9.80 12.65
N SER A 194 -10.40 -11.03 12.59
CA SER A 194 -10.56 -11.98 13.67
C SER A 194 -9.36 -12.92 13.82
N PHE A 195 -9.03 -13.22 15.07
CA PHE A 195 -8.00 -14.18 15.43
C PHE A 195 -8.58 -15.25 16.35
N ARG A 196 -8.29 -16.51 16.05
CA ARG A 196 -8.53 -17.64 16.95
C ARG A 196 -7.22 -17.95 17.66
N VAL A 197 -7.13 -17.61 18.94
CA VAL A 197 -5.89 -17.74 19.72
C VAL A 197 -6.01 -18.91 20.69
N ILE A 198 -5.14 -19.90 20.51
CA ILE A 198 -5.05 -21.07 21.38
C ILE A 198 -4.01 -20.77 22.46
N THR A 199 -4.46 -20.64 23.71
CA THR A 199 -3.62 -20.38 24.90
C THR A 199 -3.35 -21.64 25.72
N GLY A 200 -4.02 -22.75 25.38
CA GLY A 200 -4.05 -23.98 26.16
C GLY A 200 -4.98 -23.92 27.37
N CYS A 201 -5.36 -25.09 27.90
CA CYS A 201 -6.35 -25.24 28.97
C CYS A 201 -5.78 -25.04 30.39
N GLY A 202 -4.47 -24.84 30.55
CA GLY A 202 -3.76 -24.99 31.82
C GLY A 202 -3.53 -26.47 32.16
N GLY A 203 -2.55 -26.78 33.01
CA GLY A 203 -2.33 -28.17 33.49
C GLY A 203 -3.49 -28.70 34.34
N GLN A 204 -3.43 -29.96 34.78
CA GLN A 204 -4.44 -30.68 35.58
C GLN A 204 -4.84 -30.04 36.94
N GLY A 205 -4.49 -28.78 37.22
CA GLY A 205 -4.92 -28.03 38.40
C GLY A 205 -6.15 -27.15 38.13
N LEU A 206 -6.78 -26.68 39.21
CA LEU A 206 -7.97 -25.81 39.22
C LEU A 206 -7.72 -24.37 38.69
N GLY A 207 -6.52 -24.05 38.20
CA GLY A 207 -6.10 -22.70 37.82
C GLY A 207 -6.17 -22.41 36.31
N LYS A 208 -6.63 -21.20 35.94
CA LYS A 208 -6.56 -20.69 34.56
C LYS A 208 -5.10 -20.63 34.09
N SER A 209 -4.85 -20.93 32.81
CA SER A 209 -3.52 -20.76 32.18
C SER A 209 -2.98 -19.35 32.41
N LYS A 210 -1.73 -19.21 32.89
CA LYS A 210 -1.07 -17.90 33.07
C LYS A 210 -1.05 -17.10 31.76
N LEU A 211 -0.81 -17.79 30.65
CA LEU A 211 -0.85 -17.19 29.32
C LEU A 211 -2.25 -16.68 28.99
N LYS A 212 -3.29 -17.50 29.23
CA LYS A 212 -4.67 -17.06 28.99
C LYS A 212 -5.00 -15.78 29.77
N LEU A 213 -4.60 -15.71 31.05
CA LEU A 213 -4.82 -14.52 31.87
C LEU A 213 -4.08 -13.29 31.31
N ALA A 214 -2.83 -13.44 30.88
CA ALA A 214 -2.07 -12.36 30.25
C ALA A 214 -2.71 -11.87 28.95
N VAL A 215 -3.23 -12.79 28.13
CA VAL A 215 -3.98 -12.44 26.91
C VAL A 215 -5.25 -11.67 27.25
N LEU A 216 -6.05 -12.14 28.21
CA LEU A 216 -7.29 -11.46 28.62
C LEU A 216 -7.00 -10.04 29.14
N ASN A 217 -6.00 -9.87 30.00
CA ASN A 217 -5.61 -8.55 30.50
C ASN A 217 -5.20 -7.61 29.37
N LEU A 218 -4.45 -8.10 28.37
CA LEU A 218 -4.11 -7.29 27.20
C LEU A 218 -5.38 -6.86 26.45
N LEU A 219 -6.28 -7.80 26.15
CA LEU A 219 -7.50 -7.51 25.39
C LEU A 219 -8.41 -6.51 26.12
N ASP A 220 -8.55 -6.65 27.43
CA ASP A 220 -9.34 -5.75 28.27
C ASP A 220 -8.71 -4.34 28.32
N ASN A 221 -7.39 -4.25 28.49
CA ASN A 221 -6.65 -2.97 28.47
C ASN A 221 -6.77 -2.25 27.13
N GLU A 222 -6.79 -3.00 26.02
CA GLU A 222 -6.90 -2.46 24.66
C GLU A 222 -8.37 -2.25 24.22
N GLY A 223 -9.35 -2.63 25.05
CA GLY A 223 -10.76 -2.57 24.69
C GLY A 223 -11.12 -3.41 23.45
N ILE A 224 -10.43 -4.54 23.27
CA ILE A 224 -10.63 -5.44 22.13
C ILE A 224 -11.72 -6.47 22.49
N GLU A 225 -12.69 -6.61 21.61
CA GLU A 225 -13.77 -7.59 21.77
C GLU A 225 -13.24 -9.02 21.62
N TRP A 226 -13.65 -9.89 22.55
CA TRP A 226 -13.30 -11.30 22.51
C TRP A 226 -14.42 -12.19 23.05
N SER A 227 -14.41 -13.46 22.66
CA SER A 227 -15.24 -14.51 23.24
C SER A 227 -14.44 -15.78 23.48
N GLU A 228 -14.87 -16.59 24.44
CA GLU A 228 -14.26 -17.89 24.70
C GLU A 228 -14.96 -18.96 23.84
N GLU A 229 -14.21 -19.60 22.94
CA GLU A 229 -14.75 -20.71 22.14
C GLU A 229 -14.69 -22.02 22.93
N ASN A 230 -13.62 -22.22 23.69
CA ASN A 230 -13.46 -23.29 24.66
C ASN A 230 -12.42 -22.90 25.71
N ARG A 231 -12.22 -23.76 26.73
CA ARG A 231 -11.32 -23.48 27.87
C ARG A 231 -9.93 -22.97 27.50
N GLY A 232 -9.38 -23.40 26.37
CA GLY A 232 -8.04 -23.03 25.92
C GLY A 232 -7.99 -22.14 24.67
N THR A 233 -9.14 -21.65 24.18
CA THR A 233 -9.22 -20.93 22.90
C THR A 233 -10.08 -19.67 23.01
N LEU A 234 -9.53 -18.55 22.57
CA LEU A 234 -10.19 -17.26 22.49
C LEU A 234 -10.42 -16.87 21.04
N LEU A 235 -11.59 -16.32 20.73
CA LEU A 235 -11.87 -15.64 19.47
C LEU A 235 -11.79 -14.14 19.71
N ILE A 236 -10.82 -13.48 19.09
CA ILE A 236 -10.55 -12.05 19.22
C ILE A 236 -11.05 -11.35 17.96
N LYS A 237 -11.78 -10.23 18.10
CA LYS A 237 -12.33 -9.45 17.00
C LYS A 237 -11.78 -8.03 17.00
N LEU A 238 -11.12 -7.67 15.90
CA LEU A 238 -10.66 -6.31 15.64
C LEU A 238 -11.71 -5.55 14.83
N ARG A 239 -12.05 -4.36 15.30
CA ARG A 239 -12.96 -3.38 14.68
C ARG A 239 -12.20 -2.15 14.18
N GLY A 240 -11.01 -2.35 13.63
CA GLY A 240 -10.17 -1.27 13.13
C GLY A 240 -9.47 -0.45 14.22
N GLN A 241 -9.27 -1.01 15.43
CA GLN A 241 -8.45 -0.37 16.46
C GLN A 241 -6.99 -0.29 15.97
N THR A 242 -6.49 0.91 15.72
CA THR A 242 -5.08 1.16 15.38
C THR A 242 -4.29 1.81 16.52
N ASN A 243 -4.99 2.42 17.48
CA ASN A 243 -4.39 3.02 18.67
C ASN A 243 -4.36 2.00 19.81
N LEU A 244 -3.28 1.23 19.86
CA LEU A 244 -3.05 0.20 20.89
C LEU A 244 -2.08 0.74 21.94
N SER A 245 -2.43 0.65 23.22
CA SER A 245 -1.67 1.19 24.35
C SER A 245 -0.27 0.57 24.45
N PHE A 246 -0.12 -0.70 24.05
CA PHE A 246 1.19 -1.34 24.03
C PHE A 246 2.17 -0.74 23.01
N LEU A 247 1.72 0.13 22.10
CA LEU A 247 2.61 0.82 21.17
C LEU A 247 3.61 1.74 21.89
N ASP A 248 3.20 2.28 23.04
CA ASP A 248 3.96 3.24 23.82
C ASP A 248 4.70 2.59 25.00
N THR A 249 4.47 1.29 25.24
CA THR A 249 5.18 0.53 26.26
C THR A 249 6.19 -0.41 25.59
N PRO A 250 7.51 -0.23 25.83
CA PRO A 250 8.48 -1.23 25.41
C PRO A 250 8.17 -2.56 26.11
N ASP A 251 8.36 -3.68 25.40
CA ASP A 251 8.44 -4.99 26.06
C ASP A 251 9.73 -4.98 26.90
N SER A 252 9.68 -4.51 28.15
CA SER A 252 10.86 -4.46 29.03
C SER A 252 11.33 -5.87 29.36
N ASP A 253 12.64 -6.00 29.55
CA ASP A 253 13.25 -7.29 29.91
C ASP A 253 13.09 -7.67 31.38
N ASP A 254 12.53 -6.77 32.20
CA ASP A 254 12.39 -6.93 33.64
C ASP A 254 11.02 -7.51 34.04
N GLU A 255 10.97 -8.84 34.18
CA GLU A 255 10.39 -9.58 35.33
C GLU A 255 10.80 -11.06 35.28
#